data_AF-A0A1H8DCQ3-F1
#
_entry.id   AF-A0A1H8DCQ3-F1
#
_cell.length_a   1.000
_cell.length_b   1.000
_cell.length_c   1.000
_cell.angle_alpha   90.00
_cell.angle_beta   90.00
_cell.angle_gamma   90.00
#
_symmetry.space_group_name_H-M   'P 1'
#
loop_
_entity.id
_entity.type
_entity.pdbx_description
1 polymer ?
#
loop_
_entity_poly.entity_id
_entity_poly.type
_entity_poly.pdbx_seq_one_letter_code
_entity_poly.pdbx_strand_id
1 'polypeptide(L)'
;MSSQPRTPTWDPSDDLPDRLGGTPTLSMPDDWTLSTPWQRAQEETDGGGPINDAERMVYLEGSDYPHRVTFALDGADLLAECDCKAHRYNDGWCSHVASLWWQWVRGEIVVHHLDTGREYPAPPCWLSLDGDRTDLPTDDLTSAELDAWLTCDLGDVSVREFARFTDRSPGTVGNLLRWAREKVGGEGR
;
A
#
# COMPACT_ATOMS: atom_id res chain seq x y z
N MET A 1 0.35 -40.95 -15.74
CA MET A 1 -0.55 -40.04 -15.00
C MET A 1 0.31 -38.92 -14.46
N SER A 2 0.30 -37.77 -15.12
CA SER A 2 1.06 -36.58 -14.68
C SER A 2 0.13 -35.39 -14.81
N SER A 3 -0.39 -34.92 -13.68
CA SER A 3 -1.20 -33.72 -13.58
C SER A 3 -0.29 -32.50 -13.66
N GLN A 4 -0.55 -31.60 -14.60
CA GLN A 4 0.08 -30.28 -14.65
C GLN A 4 -0.55 -29.38 -13.57
N PRO A 5 0.22 -28.50 -12.90
CA PRO A 5 -0.35 -27.46 -12.05
C PRO A 5 -1.06 -26.43 -12.93
N ARG A 6 -2.33 -26.15 -12.61
CA ARG A 6 -3.10 -25.06 -13.24
C ARG A 6 -2.55 -23.72 -12.74
N THR A 7 -2.06 -22.90 -13.66
CA THR A 7 -1.82 -21.47 -13.43
C THR A 7 -3.17 -20.81 -13.11
N PRO A 8 -3.31 -20.04 -12.01
CA PRO A 8 -4.51 -19.25 -11.80
C PRO A 8 -4.52 -18.11 -12.82
N THR A 9 -5.45 -18.16 -13.77
CA THR A 9 -5.85 -17.00 -14.57
C THR A 9 -6.86 -16.22 -13.75
N TRP A 10 -6.52 -14.99 -13.36
CA TRP A 10 -7.39 -14.07 -12.67
C TRP A 10 -8.01 -13.06 -13.65
N ASP A 11 -9.27 -12.73 -13.40
CA ASP A 11 -10.08 -11.75 -14.11
C ASP A 11 -10.36 -10.60 -13.11
N PRO A 12 -10.24 -9.32 -13.52
CA PRO A 12 -10.58 -8.18 -12.66
C PRO A 12 -12.01 -8.29 -12.13
N SER A 13 -12.18 -8.20 -10.81
CA SER A 13 -13.48 -8.25 -10.17
C SER A 13 -14.16 -6.87 -10.23
N ASP A 14 -15.17 -6.73 -11.08
CA ASP A 14 -16.03 -5.54 -11.22
C ASP A 14 -17.17 -5.46 -10.17
N ASP A 15 -17.30 -6.45 -9.27
CA ASP A 15 -18.40 -6.52 -8.30
C ASP A 15 -17.95 -6.10 -6.88
N LEU A 16 -17.93 -4.79 -6.59
CA LEU A 16 -17.89 -4.30 -5.20
C LEU A 16 -18.81 -3.09 -4.96
N PRO A 17 -20.10 -3.30 -4.62
CA PRO A 17 -20.92 -2.31 -3.94
C PRO A 17 -20.82 -2.52 -2.42
N ASP A 18 -19.75 -2.01 -1.81
CA ASP A 18 -19.58 -1.63 -0.37
C ASP A 18 -18.09 -1.44 -0.08
N ARG A 19 -17.48 -0.43 -0.72
CA ARG A 19 -16.15 0.06 -0.33
C ARG A 19 -16.29 0.84 0.97
N LEU A 20 -15.43 0.57 1.95
CA LEU A 20 -15.14 1.55 2.99
C LEU A 20 -14.71 2.86 2.30
N GLY A 21 -15.32 3.97 2.70
CA GLY A 21 -15.31 5.23 1.96
C GLY A 21 -14.00 6.00 2.06
N GLY A 22 -13.72 6.79 1.00
CA GLY A 22 -12.41 7.38 0.65
C GLY A 22 -11.63 8.22 1.68
N THR A 23 -10.47 8.67 1.20
CA THR A 23 -9.17 8.73 1.88
C THR A 23 -9.14 9.39 3.27
N PRO A 24 -9.00 8.61 4.35
CA PRO A 24 -8.40 9.07 5.59
C PRO A 24 -6.87 8.89 5.49
N THR A 25 -6.16 10.00 5.32
CA THR A 25 -4.70 10.04 5.42
C THR A 25 -4.23 9.56 6.79
N LEU A 26 -3.38 8.53 6.83
CA LEU A 26 -2.81 8.04 8.08
C LEU A 26 -1.55 8.82 8.42
N SER A 27 -1.49 9.29 9.67
CA SER A 27 -0.26 9.75 10.30
C SER A 27 0.27 8.68 11.25
N MET A 28 1.60 8.52 11.36
CA MET A 28 2.18 7.78 12.48
C MET A 28 1.88 8.52 13.79
N PRO A 29 1.32 7.87 14.83
CA PRO A 29 1.09 8.52 16.12
C PRO A 29 2.40 8.89 16.82
N ASP A 30 2.41 9.96 17.62
CA ASP A 30 3.51 10.22 18.56
C ASP A 30 3.62 9.08 19.60
N ASP A 31 4.85 8.70 19.99
CA ASP A 31 5.14 7.59 20.92
C ASP A 31 4.47 6.23 20.55
N TRP A 32 4.17 6.02 19.27
CA TRP A 32 3.39 4.87 18.80
C TRP A 32 3.91 3.50 19.27
N THR A 33 5.23 3.34 19.38
CA THR A 33 5.86 2.08 19.85
C THR A 33 5.42 1.64 21.26
N LEU A 34 4.94 2.58 22.08
CA LEU A 34 4.48 2.34 23.44
C LEU A 34 2.96 2.22 23.55
N SER A 35 2.22 2.39 22.45
CA SER A 35 0.76 2.36 22.48
C SER A 35 0.22 0.93 22.56
N THR A 36 -0.93 0.77 23.21
CA THR A 36 -1.60 -0.53 23.37
C THR A 36 -1.87 -1.23 22.03
N PRO A 37 -2.33 -0.55 20.95
CA PRO A 37 -2.42 -1.16 19.62
C PRO A 37 -1.14 -1.83 19.14
N TRP A 38 0.02 -1.19 19.36
CA TRP A 38 1.32 -1.67 18.90
C TRP A 38 1.92 -2.78 19.76
N GLN A 39 1.65 -2.77 21.06
CA GLN A 39 1.98 -3.90 21.93
C GLN A 39 1.22 -5.15 21.48
N ARG A 40 -0.10 -5.02 21.28
CA ARG A 40 -0.94 -6.13 20.81
C ARG A 40 -0.52 -6.64 19.43
N ALA A 41 -0.19 -5.74 18.51
CA ALA A 41 0.32 -6.10 17.18
C ALA A 41 1.60 -6.94 17.21
N GLN A 42 2.44 -6.76 18.24
CA GLN A 42 3.70 -7.51 18.40
C GLN A 42 3.53 -8.82 19.17
N GLU A 43 2.56 -8.89 20.07
CA GLU A 43 2.36 -10.01 21.00
C GLU A 43 1.29 -11.02 20.54
N GLU A 44 0.26 -10.56 19.83
CA GLU A 44 -0.86 -11.42 19.43
C GLU A 44 -0.63 -12.04 18.05
N THR A 45 -0.95 -13.33 17.93
CA THR A 45 -0.98 -14.01 16.64
C THR A 45 -2.16 -13.50 15.80
N ASP A 46 -1.90 -13.21 14.52
CA ASP A 46 -2.94 -12.93 13.52
C ASP A 46 -3.30 -14.22 12.75
N GLY A 47 -4.53 -14.71 12.94
CA GLY A 47 -5.09 -15.86 12.22
C GLY A 47 -5.80 -15.48 10.92
N GLY A 48 -5.67 -14.23 10.49
CA GLY A 48 -6.28 -13.65 9.30
C GLY A 48 -5.69 -14.11 7.96
N GLY A 49 -6.11 -13.45 6.88
CA GLY A 49 -5.70 -13.81 5.52
C GLY A 49 -6.17 -12.81 4.45
N PRO A 50 -5.59 -12.86 3.24
CA PRO A 50 -5.99 -11.97 2.15
C PRO A 50 -7.42 -12.27 1.67
N ILE A 51 -8.16 -11.22 1.33
CA ILE A 51 -9.47 -11.28 0.68
C ILE A 51 -9.31 -10.95 -0.80
N ASN A 52 -8.60 -9.86 -1.10
CA ASN A 52 -8.21 -9.41 -2.44
C ASN A 52 -6.94 -8.55 -2.33
N ASP A 53 -6.54 -7.89 -3.43
CA ASP A 53 -5.32 -7.06 -3.49
C ASP A 53 -5.33 -5.88 -2.52
N ALA A 54 -6.52 -5.40 -2.14
CA ALA A 54 -6.67 -4.24 -1.26
C ALA A 54 -7.02 -4.62 0.18
N GLU A 55 -7.70 -5.75 0.40
CA GLU A 55 -8.35 -6.05 1.67
C GLU A 55 -7.92 -7.40 2.23
N ARG A 56 -7.82 -7.44 3.56
CA ARG A 56 -7.45 -8.61 4.32
C ARG A 56 -8.34 -8.73 5.55
N MET A 57 -8.57 -9.97 5.97
CA MET A 57 -9.15 -10.26 7.26
C MET A 57 -8.03 -10.28 8.30
N VAL A 58 -8.21 -9.63 9.44
CA VAL A 58 -7.28 -9.67 10.58
C VAL A 58 -8.00 -10.27 11.77
N TYR A 59 -7.41 -11.29 12.38
CA TYR A 59 -7.97 -11.96 13.55
C TYR A 59 -6.90 -12.12 14.63
N LEU A 60 -6.80 -11.12 15.51
CA LEU A 60 -5.90 -11.17 16.65
C LEU A 60 -6.50 -11.99 17.78
N GLU A 61 -5.69 -12.80 18.46
CA GLU A 61 -6.15 -13.70 19.55
C GLU A 61 -6.98 -13.01 20.63
N GLY A 62 -6.69 -11.75 20.96
CA GLY A 62 -7.44 -10.99 21.95
C GLY A 62 -8.66 -10.24 21.39
N SER A 63 -9.08 -10.52 20.15
CA SER A 63 -10.27 -9.92 19.53
C SER A 63 -11.46 -10.87 19.62
N ASP A 64 -12.65 -10.34 19.89
CA ASP A 64 -13.89 -11.14 19.93
C ASP A 64 -14.29 -11.67 18.54
N TYR A 65 -13.97 -10.91 17.49
CA TYR A 65 -14.32 -11.21 16.10
C TYR A 65 -13.19 -10.77 15.14
N PRO A 66 -13.07 -11.40 13.96
CA PRO A 66 -12.18 -10.92 12.91
C PRO A 66 -12.69 -9.59 12.34
N HIS A 67 -11.76 -8.76 11.87
CA HIS A 67 -12.03 -7.44 11.28
C HIS A 67 -11.53 -7.36 9.85
N ARG A 68 -12.34 -6.77 8.96
CA ARG A 68 -11.93 -6.49 7.58
C ARG A 68 -11.11 -5.21 7.56
N VAL A 69 -9.93 -5.28 6.95
CA VAL A 69 -8.97 -4.18 6.86
C VAL A 69 -8.58 -3.98 5.41
N THR A 70 -8.79 -2.77 4.89
CA THR A 70 -8.16 -2.29 3.66
C THR A 70 -6.72 -1.95 4.00
N PHE A 71 -5.76 -2.55 3.31
CA PHE A 71 -4.32 -2.36 3.52
C PHE A 71 -3.57 -2.46 2.17
N ALA A 72 -3.48 -1.35 1.45
CA ALA A 72 -2.99 -1.28 0.07
C ALA A 72 -2.29 0.05 -0.21
N LEU A 73 -1.48 0.10 -1.27
CA LEU A 73 -0.90 1.34 -1.75
C LEU A 73 -1.78 1.95 -2.86
N ASP A 74 -2.04 3.24 -2.79
CA ASP A 74 -2.86 4.00 -3.74
C ASP A 74 -2.25 5.38 -3.92
N GLY A 75 -1.98 5.79 -5.17
CA GLY A 75 -1.17 6.97 -5.45
C GLY A 75 0.20 6.94 -4.76
N ALA A 76 0.45 7.89 -3.86
CA ALA A 76 1.66 7.97 -3.04
C ALA A 76 1.43 7.54 -1.57
N ASP A 77 0.25 7.02 -1.25
CA ASP A 77 -0.24 6.81 0.10
C ASP A 77 -0.46 5.32 0.43
N LEU A 78 -0.52 5.05 1.75
CA LEU A 78 -0.99 3.77 2.29
C LEU A 78 -2.47 3.93 2.69
N LEU A 79 -3.36 3.20 2.01
CA LEU A 79 -4.72 2.98 2.49
C LEU A 79 -4.66 1.97 3.64
N ALA A 80 -5.00 2.39 4.85
CA ALA A 80 -5.08 1.50 6.02
C ALA A 80 -6.35 1.75 6.84
N GLU A 81 -7.46 1.19 6.39
CA GLU A 81 -8.77 1.36 7.02
C GLU A 81 -9.25 0.05 7.64
N CYS A 82 -9.73 0.10 8.86
CA CYS A 82 -10.30 -1.05 9.55
C CYS A 82 -11.76 -0.77 9.92
N ASP A 83 -12.63 -1.75 9.71
CA ASP A 83 -14.06 -1.67 10.08
C ASP A 83 -14.30 -1.60 11.60
N CYS A 84 -13.25 -1.81 12.41
CA CYS A 84 -13.33 -1.67 13.85
C CYS A 84 -13.51 -0.20 14.28
N LYS A 85 -14.13 0.02 15.44
CA LYS A 85 -14.33 1.37 16.00
C LYS A 85 -13.11 1.91 16.76
N ALA A 86 -12.03 1.12 16.87
CA ALA A 86 -10.90 1.43 17.72
C ALA A 86 -10.04 2.60 17.23
N HIS A 87 -10.11 2.94 15.93
CA HIS A 87 -9.45 4.15 15.38
C HIS A 87 -9.96 5.45 16.02
N ARG A 88 -11.12 5.46 16.68
CA ARG A 88 -11.66 6.64 17.38
C ARG A 88 -11.04 6.88 18.75
N TYR A 89 -10.38 5.87 19.29
CA TYR A 89 -9.80 5.88 20.64
C TYR A 89 -8.28 5.90 20.64
N ASN A 90 -7.67 5.76 19.46
CA ASN A 90 -6.24 5.83 19.23
C ASN A 90 -6.01 6.95 18.21
N ASP A 91 -4.94 7.73 18.33
CA ASP A 91 -4.59 8.80 17.39
C ASP A 91 -4.14 8.22 16.03
N GLY A 92 -5.07 7.57 15.32
CA GLY A 92 -4.87 6.92 14.02
C GLY A 92 -5.08 5.40 14.07
N TRP A 93 -4.10 4.65 14.57
CA TRP A 93 -3.99 3.21 14.28
C TRP A 93 -4.69 2.32 15.32
N CYS A 94 -5.53 1.40 14.84
CA CYS A 94 -6.00 0.27 15.65
C CYS A 94 -5.00 -0.88 15.68
N SER A 95 -5.19 -1.85 16.58
CA SER A 95 -4.31 -3.03 16.68
C SER A 95 -4.27 -3.87 15.39
N HIS A 96 -5.36 -3.89 14.63
CA HIS A 96 -5.43 -4.64 13.36
C HIS A 96 -4.54 -4.02 12.28
N VAL A 97 -4.65 -2.69 12.09
CA VAL A 97 -3.78 -1.96 11.15
C VAL A 97 -2.32 -2.03 11.60
N ALA A 98 -2.06 -1.86 12.89
CA ALA A 98 -0.71 -1.99 13.45
C ALA A 98 -0.11 -3.40 13.23
N SER A 99 -0.92 -4.46 13.37
CA SER A 99 -0.48 -5.83 13.08
C SER A 99 -0.11 -6.00 11.61
N LEU A 100 -0.90 -5.47 10.68
CA LEU A 100 -0.61 -5.56 9.25
C LEU A 100 0.70 -4.84 8.88
N TRP A 101 0.90 -3.64 9.40
CA TRP A 101 2.16 -2.94 9.21
C TRP A 101 3.35 -3.71 9.79
N TRP A 102 3.21 -4.27 10.99
CA TRP A 102 4.28 -5.05 11.61
C TRP A 102 4.65 -6.28 10.79
N GLN A 103 3.65 -7.01 10.29
CA GLN A 103 3.85 -8.11 9.36
C GLN A 103 4.54 -7.66 8.07
N TRP A 104 4.15 -6.49 7.51
CA TRP A 104 4.72 -5.97 6.27
C TRP A 104 6.19 -5.58 6.42
N VAL A 105 6.55 -4.85 7.48
CA VAL A 105 7.95 -4.48 7.80
C VAL A 105 8.83 -5.72 7.99
N ARG A 106 8.25 -6.83 8.46
CA ARG A 106 8.94 -8.12 8.64
C ARG A 106 8.97 -9.00 7.40
N GLY A 107 8.33 -8.57 6.30
CA GLY A 107 8.23 -9.33 5.06
C GLY A 107 7.35 -10.57 5.16
N GLU A 108 6.43 -10.59 6.12
CA GLU A 108 5.49 -11.70 6.34
C GLU A 108 4.25 -11.58 5.44
N ILE A 109 3.99 -10.38 4.90
CA ILE A 109 2.93 -10.11 3.94
C ILE A 109 3.44 -9.27 2.76
N VAL A 110 2.74 -9.37 1.63
CA VAL A 110 2.96 -8.53 0.45
C VAL A 110 1.80 -7.55 0.33
N VAL A 111 2.12 -6.29 0.06
CA VAL A 111 1.12 -5.23 -0.15
C VAL A 111 1.10 -4.87 -1.63
N HIS A 112 -0.09 -4.76 -2.20
CA HIS A 112 -0.29 -4.40 -3.60
C HIS A 112 -0.48 -2.90 -3.74
N HIS A 113 0.02 -2.36 -4.85
CA HIS A 113 -0.29 -1.02 -5.28
C HIS A 113 -1.39 -1.04 -6.34
N LEU A 114 -2.52 -0.40 -6.04
CA LEU A 114 -3.75 -0.52 -6.81
C LEU A 114 -3.63 0.13 -8.21
N ASP A 115 -2.99 1.30 -8.31
CA ASP A 115 -2.79 1.96 -9.61
C ASP A 115 -1.72 1.32 -10.48
N THR A 116 -0.62 0.87 -9.88
CA THR A 116 0.56 0.37 -10.62
C THR A 116 0.54 -1.13 -10.84
N GLY A 117 -0.27 -1.87 -10.06
CA GLY A 117 -0.30 -3.32 -10.01
C GLY A 117 0.96 -3.94 -9.40
N ARG A 118 1.85 -3.14 -8.79
CA ARG A 118 3.13 -3.62 -8.27
C ARG A 118 2.98 -4.20 -6.86
N GLU A 119 3.71 -5.28 -6.61
CA GLU A 119 3.78 -5.95 -5.31
C GLU A 119 4.98 -5.45 -4.50
N TYR A 120 4.74 -5.21 -3.21
CA TYR A 120 5.73 -4.73 -2.26
C TYR A 120 5.85 -5.69 -1.08
N PRO A 121 6.91 -6.52 -1.01
CA PRO A 121 7.14 -7.41 0.12
C PRO A 121 7.64 -6.69 1.38
N ALA A 122 7.96 -5.40 1.27
CA ALA A 122 8.31 -4.51 2.38
C ALA A 122 7.90 -3.07 2.01
N PRO A 123 7.72 -2.17 3.00
CA PRO A 123 7.41 -0.77 2.74
C PRO A 123 8.42 -0.14 1.78
N PRO A 124 7.97 0.48 0.67
CA PRO A 124 8.88 1.12 -0.26
C PRO A 124 9.51 2.37 0.36
N CYS A 125 10.73 2.72 -0.06
CA CYS A 125 11.44 3.90 0.43
C CYS A 125 10.73 5.24 0.14
N TRP A 126 9.84 5.26 -0.86
CA TRP A 126 9.03 6.43 -1.18
C TRP A 126 7.77 6.55 -0.31
N LEU A 127 7.39 5.54 0.47
CA LEU A 127 6.22 5.65 1.33
C LEU A 127 6.52 6.59 2.49
N SER A 128 5.68 7.60 2.67
CA SER A 128 5.68 8.47 3.85
C SER A 128 4.39 8.29 4.61
N LEU A 129 4.48 8.15 5.93
CA LEU A 129 3.31 8.08 6.81
C LEU A 129 3.10 9.37 7.59
N ASP A 130 3.82 10.45 7.29
CA ASP A 130 3.70 11.71 8.03
C ASP A 130 2.72 12.70 7.34
N GLY A 131 1.97 12.24 6.34
CA GLY A 131 0.95 13.02 5.64
C GLY A 131 1.45 14.07 4.63
N ASP A 132 2.77 14.31 4.55
CA ASP A 132 3.43 15.23 3.59
C ASP A 132 3.00 14.96 2.12
N ARG A 133 2.76 13.69 1.78
CA ARG A 133 2.64 13.24 0.39
C ARG A 133 1.20 13.07 -0.12
N THR A 134 0.22 13.27 0.74
CA THR A 134 -1.20 13.03 0.44
C THR A 134 -1.77 13.96 -0.64
N ASP A 135 -1.23 15.18 -0.73
CA ASP A 135 -1.73 16.20 -1.67
C ASP A 135 -1.03 16.13 -3.04
N LEU A 136 -0.24 15.09 -3.31
CA LEU A 136 0.44 14.94 -4.58
C LEU A 136 -0.57 14.56 -5.68
N PRO A 137 -0.70 15.36 -6.76
CA PRO A 137 -1.70 15.14 -7.81
C PRO A 137 -1.30 13.97 -8.71
N THR A 138 -1.49 12.76 -8.21
CA THR A 138 -1.09 11.51 -8.88
C THR A 138 -2.19 10.93 -9.79
N ASP A 139 -3.44 11.36 -9.63
CA ASP A 139 -4.61 10.87 -10.37
C ASP A 139 -4.48 10.98 -11.90
N ASP A 140 -3.72 11.95 -12.41
CA ASP A 140 -3.52 12.17 -13.85
C ASP A 140 -2.36 11.34 -14.44
N LEU A 141 -1.61 10.61 -13.59
CA LEU A 141 -0.52 9.75 -14.02
C LEU A 141 -1.05 8.41 -14.52
N THR A 142 -0.50 7.93 -15.64
CA THR A 142 -0.68 6.53 -16.01
C THR A 142 0.04 5.63 -15.01
N SER A 143 -0.38 4.36 -14.88
CA SER A 143 0.28 3.37 -14.02
C SER A 143 1.80 3.31 -14.19
N ALA A 144 2.29 3.42 -15.44
CA ALA A 144 3.72 3.39 -15.74
C ALA A 144 4.45 4.69 -15.38
N GLU A 145 3.78 5.84 -15.52
CA GLU A 145 4.31 7.14 -15.09
C GLU A 145 4.38 7.23 -13.58
N LEU A 146 3.32 6.78 -12.88
CA LEU A 146 3.26 6.74 -11.43
C LEU A 146 4.36 5.83 -10.84
N ASP A 147 4.47 4.58 -11.31
CA ASP A 147 5.51 3.65 -10.83
C ASP A 147 6.93 4.21 -11.04
N ALA A 148 7.18 4.86 -12.19
CA ALA A 148 8.46 5.52 -12.44
C ALA A 148 8.71 6.69 -11.50
N TRP A 149 7.71 7.56 -11.31
CA TRP A 149 7.82 8.76 -10.48
C TRP A 149 7.99 8.42 -9.00
N LEU A 150 7.16 7.51 -8.45
CA LEU A 150 7.31 7.03 -7.08
C LEU A 150 8.70 6.43 -6.86
N THR A 151 9.17 5.58 -7.78
CA THR A 151 10.43 4.87 -7.58
C THR A 151 11.65 5.78 -7.75
N CYS A 152 11.68 6.64 -8.78
CA CYS A 152 12.85 7.44 -9.10
C CYS A 152 12.88 8.83 -8.47
N ASP A 153 11.74 9.53 -8.40
CA ASP A 153 11.69 10.90 -7.90
C ASP A 153 11.42 10.94 -6.39
N LEU A 154 10.51 10.11 -5.87
CA LEU A 154 10.25 10.05 -4.42
C LEU A 154 11.14 9.04 -3.69
N GLY A 155 11.57 7.99 -4.39
CA GLY A 155 12.36 6.88 -3.83
C GLY A 155 13.86 6.94 -4.12
N ASP A 156 14.32 7.99 -4.82
CA ASP A 156 15.73 8.23 -5.20
C ASP A 156 16.43 7.08 -5.96
N VAL A 157 15.67 6.16 -6.58
CA VAL A 157 16.25 5.08 -7.39
C VAL A 157 16.68 5.62 -8.75
N SER A 158 17.89 5.30 -9.19
CA SER A 158 18.38 5.80 -10.47
C SER A 158 17.57 5.25 -11.67
N VAL A 159 17.36 6.08 -12.69
CA VAL A 159 16.67 5.70 -13.94
C VAL A 159 17.21 4.41 -14.55
N ARG A 160 18.54 4.23 -14.53
CA ARG A 160 19.18 3.03 -15.11
C ARG A 160 18.93 1.78 -14.29
N GLU A 161 18.88 1.92 -12.97
CA GLU A 161 18.58 0.83 -12.07
C GLU A 161 17.11 0.41 -12.19
N PHE A 162 16.20 1.37 -12.17
CA PHE A 162 14.78 1.09 -12.33
C PHE A 162 14.45 0.53 -13.73
N ALA A 163 15.08 1.05 -14.79
CA ALA A 163 14.98 0.50 -16.13
C ALA A 163 15.43 -0.98 -16.19
N ARG A 164 16.53 -1.32 -15.52
CA ARG A 164 17.01 -2.71 -15.42
C ARG A 164 16.03 -3.58 -14.64
N PHE A 165 15.50 -3.08 -13.52
CA PHE A 165 14.56 -3.80 -12.67
C PHE A 165 13.24 -4.12 -13.41
N THR A 166 12.77 -3.18 -14.24
CA THR A 166 11.50 -3.29 -14.97
C THR A 166 11.63 -3.85 -16.40
N ASP A 167 12.84 -4.28 -16.81
CA ASP A 167 13.16 -4.67 -18.19
C ASP A 167 12.74 -3.64 -19.25
N ARG A 168 12.93 -2.35 -18.93
CA ARG A 168 12.65 -1.21 -19.81
C ARG A 168 13.96 -0.59 -20.29
N SER A 169 13.89 0.15 -21.39
CA SER A 169 15.03 0.99 -21.79
C SER A 169 15.14 2.22 -20.87
N PRO A 170 16.35 2.72 -20.56
CA PRO A 170 16.50 3.97 -19.80
C PRO A 170 15.80 5.16 -20.46
N GLY A 171 15.71 5.19 -21.80
CA GLY A 171 14.98 6.22 -22.53
C GLY A 171 13.47 6.15 -22.30
N THR A 172 12.90 4.94 -22.18
CA THR A 172 11.50 4.73 -21.84
C THR A 172 11.21 5.29 -20.45
N VAL A 173 12.01 4.93 -19.45
CA VAL A 173 11.85 5.44 -18.08
C VAL A 173 12.02 6.95 -18.03
N GLY A 174 13.00 7.51 -18.74
CA GLY A 174 13.20 8.95 -18.84
C GLY A 174 12.01 9.69 -19.43
N ASN A 175 11.35 9.13 -20.45
CA ASN A 175 10.13 9.70 -21.01
C ASN A 175 8.96 9.67 -20.02
N LEU A 176 8.77 8.54 -19.31
CA LEU A 176 7.75 8.42 -18.27
C LEU A 176 7.93 9.48 -17.18
N LEU A 177 9.16 9.66 -16.69
CA LEU A 177 9.47 10.67 -15.68
C LEU A 177 9.24 12.10 -16.17
N ARG A 178 9.60 12.39 -17.43
CA ARG A 178 9.33 13.72 -18.00
C ARG A 178 7.83 14.03 -17.96
N TRP A 179 7.00 13.12 -18.44
CA TRP A 179 5.55 13.31 -18.44
C TRP A 179 4.97 13.37 -17.02
N ALA A 180 5.45 12.52 -16.12
CA ALA A 180 5.00 12.54 -14.73
C ALA A 180 5.31 13.88 -14.05
N ARG A 181 6.52 14.42 -14.24
CA ARG A 181 6.93 15.73 -13.71
C ARG A 181 6.14 16.89 -14.30
N GLU A 182 5.84 16.84 -15.60
CA GLU A 182 4.99 17.85 -16.25
C GLU A 182 3.58 17.89 -15.63
N LYS A 183 3.00 16.71 -15.32
CA LYS A 183 1.68 16.58 -14.70
C LYS A 183 1.67 16.98 -13.22
N VAL A 184 2.64 16.50 -12.44
CA VAL A 184 2.72 16.76 -10.99
C VAL A 184 3.22 18.18 -10.70
N GLY A 185 4.19 18.68 -11.46
CA GLY A 185 4.83 19.97 -11.27
C GLY A 185 4.07 21.16 -11.84
N GLY A 186 3.03 20.93 -12.65
CA GLY A 186 2.14 21.97 -13.16
C GLY A 186 2.86 23.10 -13.92
N GLU A 187 3.36 22.84 -15.13
CA GLU A 187 3.50 23.93 -16.11
C GLU A 187 2.15 24.15 -16.81
N GLY A 188 1.32 24.99 -16.18
CA GLY A 188 0.27 25.83 -16.76
C GLY A 188 -0.64 25.24 -17.84
N ARG A 189 -1.89 24.95 -17.46
CA ARG A 189 -3.04 25.20 -18.33
C ARG A 189 -4.04 26.13 -17.65
#